data_AF-A0A6G1CBZ6-F1
#
_entry.id   AF-A0A6G1CBZ6-F1
#
_cell.length_a   1.000
_cell.length_b   1.000
_cell.length_c   1.000
_cell.angle_alpha   90.00
_cell.angle_beta   90.00
_cell.angle_gamma   90.00
#
_symmetry.space_group_name_H-M   'P 1'
#
loop_
_entity.id
_entity.type
_entity.pdbx_description
1 polymer ?
#
loop_
_entity_poly.entity_id
_entity_poly.type
_entity_poly.pdbx_seq_one_letter_code
_entity_poly.pdbx_strand_id
1 'polypeptide(L)'
;MSSSFLAAAFLLLAALSCHCHVARGWCGLGVNYGTVADDLPTAARSVEILRAAGAGAVKICDGNADILRALAGTGIPVSVMVPNEAIPSLAASPAAGGRVGGR
;
A
#
# COMPACT_ATOMS: atom_id res chain seq x y z
N MET A 1 -20.37 -44.33 4.66
CA MET A 1 -19.30 -43.40 4.22
C MET A 1 -18.09 -43.71 5.08
N SER A 2 -16.95 -44.08 4.50
CA SER A 2 -15.77 -44.44 5.29
C SER A 2 -15.19 -43.21 6.01
N SER A 3 -14.58 -43.43 7.18
CA SER A 3 -13.92 -42.38 7.98
C SER A 3 -12.85 -41.62 7.19
N SER A 4 -12.18 -42.30 6.27
CA SER A 4 -11.21 -41.74 5.32
C SER A 4 -11.84 -40.74 4.33
N PHE A 5 -13.10 -40.92 3.96
CA PHE A 5 -13.80 -39.99 3.06
C PHE A 5 -14.12 -38.66 3.74
N LEU A 6 -14.50 -38.69 5.02
CA LEU A 6 -14.76 -37.50 5.84
C LEU A 6 -13.47 -36.71 6.12
N ALA A 7 -12.37 -37.40 6.40
CA ALA A 7 -11.06 -36.76 6.60
C ALA A 7 -10.56 -36.06 5.33
N ALA A 8 -10.73 -36.70 4.16
CA ALA A 8 -10.37 -36.09 2.88
C ALA A 8 -11.21 -34.85 2.57
N ALA A 9 -12.53 -34.90 2.84
CA ALA A 9 -13.42 -33.75 2.64
C ALA A 9 -13.06 -32.57 3.57
N PHE A 10 -12.70 -32.84 4.82
CA PHE A 10 -12.28 -31.80 5.77
C PHE A 10 -10.96 -31.13 5.36
N LEU A 11 -9.97 -31.93 4.91
CA LEU A 11 -8.71 -31.41 4.37
C LEU A 11 -8.92 -30.57 3.10
N LEU A 12 -9.82 -31.00 2.21
CA LEU A 12 -10.17 -30.24 1.01
C LEU A 12 -10.82 -28.90 1.35
N LEU A 13 -11.72 -28.88 2.34
CA LEU A 13 -12.42 -27.67 2.79
C LEU A 13 -11.46 -26.69 3.48
N ALA A 14 -10.51 -27.19 4.28
CA ALA A 14 -9.46 -26.39 4.90
C ALA A 14 -8.50 -25.79 3.84
N ALA A 15 -8.13 -26.57 2.83
CA ALA A 15 -7.29 -26.11 1.73
C ALA A 15 -7.97 -25.03 0.86
N LEU A 16 -9.28 -25.19 0.57
CA LEU A 16 -10.07 -24.18 -0.14
C LEU A 16 -10.18 -22.88 0.68
N SER A 17 -10.45 -22.98 1.98
CA SER A 17 -10.55 -21.83 2.89
C SER A 17 -9.23 -21.04 2.97
N CYS A 18 -8.10 -21.73 2.90
CA CYS A 18 -6.77 -21.12 2.88
C CYS A 18 -6.50 -20.33 1.58
N HIS A 19 -6.96 -20.84 0.42
CA HIS A 19 -6.79 -20.16 -0.87
C HIS A 19 -7.56 -18.84 -0.98
N CYS A 20 -8.67 -18.69 -0.26
CA CYS A 20 -9.49 -17.46 -0.28
C CYS A 20 -8.76 -16.23 0.28
N HIS A 21 -7.75 -16.43 1.15
CA HIS A 21 -7.03 -15.33 1.80
C HIS A 21 -5.86 -14.77 0.96
N VAL A 22 -5.35 -15.54 0.00
CA VAL A 22 -4.11 -15.18 -0.74
C VAL A 22 -4.40 -14.27 -1.95
N ALA A 23 -5.64 -14.20 -2.43
CA ALA A 23 -6.02 -13.37 -3.58
C ALA A 23 -6.34 -11.90 -3.22
N ARG A 24 -5.91 -11.38 -2.06
CA ARG A 24 -5.94 -9.94 -1.77
C ARG A 24 -4.70 -9.24 -2.34
N GLY A 25 -4.36 -9.52 -3.59
CA GLY A 25 -3.50 -8.62 -4.34
C GLY A 25 -4.24 -7.30 -4.52
N TRP A 26 -3.57 -6.16 -4.28
CA TRP A 26 -4.19 -4.86 -4.55
C TRP A 26 -4.57 -4.79 -6.02
N CYS A 27 -5.86 -4.93 -6.29
CA CYS A 27 -6.42 -4.82 -7.63
C CYS A 27 -6.57 -3.34 -7.94
N GLY A 28 -5.66 -2.78 -8.73
CA GLY A 28 -5.71 -1.38 -9.15
C GLY A 28 -4.35 -0.85 -9.59
N LEU A 29 -4.37 0.17 -10.46
CA LEU A 29 -3.16 0.88 -10.87
C LEU A 29 -2.66 1.75 -9.72
N GLY A 30 -1.33 1.90 -9.63
CA GLY A 30 -0.70 2.87 -8.74
C GLY A 30 -0.89 4.29 -9.27
N VAL A 31 -1.22 5.24 -8.38
CA VAL A 31 -1.46 6.64 -8.71
C VAL A 31 -0.48 7.54 -7.95
N ASN A 32 0.08 8.54 -8.63
CA ASN A 32 0.86 9.60 -7.97
C ASN A 32 -0.07 10.71 -7.48
N TYR A 33 -0.01 11.05 -6.20
CA TYR A 33 -0.69 12.19 -5.60
C TYR A 33 0.29 13.37 -5.56
N GLY A 34 0.12 14.32 -6.48
CA GLY A 34 0.84 15.59 -6.50
C GLY A 34 0.11 16.70 -5.75
N THR A 35 0.86 17.62 -5.16
CA THR A 35 0.34 18.76 -4.36
C THR A 35 0.59 20.12 -5.01
N VAL A 36 1.23 20.16 -6.19
CA VAL A 36 1.58 21.39 -6.90
C VAL A 36 0.58 21.65 -8.04
N ALA A 37 -0.48 22.38 -7.73
CA ALA A 37 -1.45 22.94 -8.69
C ALA A 37 -2.38 23.95 -7.99
N ASP A 38 -3.02 24.82 -8.75
CA ASP A 38 -3.79 25.96 -8.20
C ASP A 38 -5.20 25.57 -7.70
N ASP A 39 -5.80 24.53 -8.29
CA ASP A 39 -7.21 24.20 -8.09
C ASP A 39 -7.42 22.78 -7.53
N LEU A 40 -6.51 22.32 -6.66
CA LEU A 40 -6.59 20.97 -6.10
C LEU A 40 -7.74 20.82 -5.09
N PRO A 41 -8.47 19.69 -5.12
CA PRO A 41 -9.45 19.38 -4.08
C PRO A 41 -8.75 19.18 -2.72
N THR A 42 -9.55 19.26 -1.65
CA THR A 42 -9.07 18.93 -0.30
C THR A 42 -8.54 17.50 -0.23
N ALA A 43 -7.60 17.23 0.68
CA ALA A 43 -7.01 15.90 0.85
C ALA A 43 -8.07 14.79 1.01
N ALA A 44 -9.10 15.03 1.83
CA ALA A 44 -10.21 14.10 2.01
C ALA A 44 -10.94 13.82 0.68
N ARG A 45 -11.28 14.88 -0.08
CA ARG A 45 -11.98 14.74 -1.35
C ARG A 45 -11.15 14.03 -2.41
N SER A 46 -9.86 14.33 -2.49
CA SER A 46 -8.93 13.66 -3.40
C SER A 46 -8.79 12.17 -3.08
N VAL A 47 -8.75 11.80 -1.79
CA VAL A 47 -8.74 10.39 -1.36
C VAL A 47 -10.05 9.68 -1.71
N GLU A 48 -11.19 10.32 -1.57
CA GLU A 48 -12.48 9.77 -2.04
C GLU A 48 -12.45 9.49 -3.55
N ILE A 49 -11.91 10.42 -4.34
CA ILE A 49 -11.76 10.25 -5.79
C ILE A 49 -10.84 9.07 -6.10
N LEU A 50 -9.71 8.94 -5.41
CA LEU A 50 -8.78 7.81 -5.57
C LEU A 50 -9.44 6.47 -5.26
N ARG A 51 -10.26 6.42 -4.20
CA ARG A 51 -11.05 5.23 -3.85
C ARG A 51 -12.10 4.90 -4.91
N ALA A 52 -12.84 5.90 -5.37
CA ALA A 52 -13.86 5.74 -6.40
C ALA A 52 -13.27 5.30 -7.74
N ALA A 53 -12.04 5.76 -8.06
CA ALA A 53 -11.29 5.36 -9.23
C ALA A 53 -10.65 3.96 -9.13
N GLY A 54 -10.71 3.30 -7.97
CA GLY A 54 -10.11 1.99 -7.76
C GLY A 54 -8.58 2.02 -7.71
N ALA A 55 -7.99 3.07 -7.13
CA ALA A 55 -6.54 3.15 -6.96
C ALA A 55 -6.03 1.97 -6.13
N GLY A 56 -5.07 1.22 -6.68
CA GLY A 56 -4.48 0.06 -6.02
C GLY A 56 -3.35 0.42 -5.06
N ALA A 57 -2.69 1.55 -5.30
CA ALA A 57 -1.65 2.12 -4.44
C ALA A 57 -1.51 3.62 -4.71
N VAL A 58 -0.98 4.36 -3.75
CA VAL A 58 -0.73 5.80 -3.86
C VAL A 58 0.72 6.11 -3.52
N LYS A 59 1.37 6.91 -4.36
CA LYS A 59 2.66 7.54 -4.04
C LYS A 59 2.43 9.03 -3.74
N ILE A 60 2.95 9.51 -2.61
CA ILE A 60 2.93 10.92 -2.22
C ILE A 60 4.35 11.48 -2.37
N CYS A 61 4.47 12.68 -2.95
CA CYS A 61 5.77 13.33 -3.19
C CYS A 61 6.36 14.00 -1.94
N ASP A 62 5.52 14.43 -1.01
CA ASP A 62 5.91 15.07 0.24
C ASP A 62 5.27 14.36 1.46
N GLY A 63 5.83 14.58 2.64
CA GLY A 63 5.31 14.03 3.91
C GLY A 63 4.11 14.79 4.46
N ASN A 64 3.18 15.25 3.62
CA ASN A 64 2.06 16.07 4.06
C ASN A 64 1.13 15.29 5.01
N ALA A 65 1.05 15.76 6.26
CA ALA A 65 0.31 15.11 7.33
C ALA A 65 -1.20 15.01 7.05
N ASP A 66 -1.79 15.97 6.36
CA ASP A 66 -3.23 15.98 6.08
C ASP A 66 -3.62 14.94 5.04
N ILE A 67 -2.76 14.71 4.04
CA ILE A 67 -2.93 13.64 3.06
C ILE A 67 -2.75 12.28 3.73
N LEU A 68 -1.74 12.13 4.59
CA LEU A 68 -1.52 10.90 5.35
C LEU A 68 -2.70 10.57 6.28
N ARG A 69 -3.27 11.58 6.96
CA ARG A 69 -4.47 11.42 7.79
C ARG A 69 -5.68 11.03 6.94
N ALA A 70 -5.86 11.64 5.77
CA ALA A 70 -6.96 11.30 4.87
C ALA A 70 -6.84 9.87 4.32
N LEU A 71 -5.62 9.40 4.05
CA LEU A 71 -5.35 8.02 3.61
C LEU A 71 -5.39 7.00 4.76
N ALA A 72 -5.27 7.43 6.01
CA ALA A 72 -5.32 6.55 7.16
C ALA A 72 -6.66 5.81 7.23
N GLY A 73 -6.61 4.50 7.50
CA GLY A 73 -7.81 3.66 7.58
C GLY A 73 -8.44 3.32 6.22
N THR A 74 -7.94 3.85 5.09
CA THR A 74 -8.48 3.52 3.77
C THR A 74 -8.06 2.12 3.28
N GLY A 75 -6.98 1.55 3.82
CA GLY A 75 -6.42 0.28 3.34
C GLY A 75 -5.69 0.39 1.99
N ILE A 76 -5.56 1.61 1.44
CA ILE A 76 -4.73 1.88 0.26
C ILE A 76 -3.26 1.88 0.69
N PRO A 77 -2.36 1.15 0.01
CA PRO A 77 -0.91 1.24 0.20
C PRO A 77 -0.41 2.64 -0.11
N VAL A 78 0.44 3.15 0.76
CA VAL A 78 1.05 4.46 0.58
C VAL A 78 2.56 4.33 0.54
N SER A 79 3.17 4.90 -0.49
CA SER A 79 4.61 5.17 -0.55
C SER A 79 4.83 6.68 -0.39
N VAL A 80 5.75 7.07 0.49
CA VAL A 80 6.11 8.48 0.70
C VAL A 80 7.52 8.69 0.18
N MET A 81 7.70 9.71 -0.66
CA MET A 81 9.01 10.04 -1.21
C MET A 81 9.85 10.81 -0.19
N VAL A 82 11.16 10.53 -0.17
CA VAL A 82 12.14 11.36 0.53
C VAL A 82 12.51 12.53 -0.38
N PRO A 83 12.50 13.78 0.11
CA PRO A 83 12.95 14.92 -0.66
C PRO A 83 14.42 14.77 -1.07
N ASN A 84 14.77 15.22 -2.27
CA ASN A 84 16.11 15.02 -2.84
C ASN A 84 17.21 15.66 -1.98
N GLU A 85 16.90 16.82 -1.40
CA GLU A 85 17.75 17.57 -0.49
C GLU A 85 18.03 16.82 0.83
N ALA A 86 17.15 15.91 1.24
CA ALA A 86 17.33 15.11 2.45
C ALA A 86 18.20 13.87 2.22
N ILE A 87 18.39 13.42 0.97
CA ILE A 87 19.15 12.22 0.62
C ILE A 87 20.57 12.21 1.21
N PRO A 88 21.39 13.29 1.09
CA PRO A 88 22.75 13.27 1.63
C PRO A 88 22.79 13.09 3.16
N SER A 89 21.89 13.76 3.88
CA SER A 89 21.78 13.65 5.34
C SER A 89 21.33 12.26 5.77
N LEU A 90 20.41 11.65 5.01
CA LEU A 90 19.93 10.31 5.26
C LEU A 90 21.04 9.28 5.01
N ALA A 91 21.79 9.40 3.91
CA ALA A 91 22.90 8.52 3.59
C ALA A 91 24.03 8.55 4.62
N ALA A 92 24.25 9.71 5.26
CA ALA A 92 25.23 9.87 6.35
C ALA A 92 24.70 9.36 7.71
N SER A 93 23.39 9.10 7.84
CA SER A 93 22.78 8.67 9.09
C SER A 93 23.04 7.19 9.35
N PRO A 94 23.54 6.81 10.55
CA PRO A 94 23.67 5.42 10.95
C PRO A 94 22.33 4.65 10.90
N ALA A 95 21.20 5.35 11.04
CA ALA A 95 19.86 4.78 11.01
C ALA A 95 19.42 4.34 9.59
N ALA A 96 20.02 4.91 8.54
CA ALA A 96 19.75 4.52 7.15
C ALA A 96 20.67 3.38 6.65
N GLY A 97 21.58 2.89 7.52
CA GLY A 97 22.71 2.01 7.20
C GLY A 97 22.38 0.55 6.83
N GLY A 98 21.20 0.26 6.28
CA GLY A 98 20.96 -0.97 5.53
C GLY A 98 21.49 -0.80 4.10
N ARG A 99 22.72 -1.29 3.84
CA ARG A 99 23.44 -1.08 2.56
C ARG A 99 22.60 -1.52 1.34
N VAL A 100 21.99 -0.57 0.62
CA VAL A 100 21.54 -0.74 -0.76
C VAL A 100 22.73 -0.43 -1.66
N GLY A 101 23.62 -1.40 -1.83
CA GLY A 101 24.80 -1.22 -2.69
C GLY A 101 25.93 -2.18 -2.33
N GLY A 102 25.86 -3.39 -2.88
CA GLY A 102 26.96 -4.34 -2.92
C GLY A 102 26.81 -5.18 -4.17
N ARG A 103 27.66 -4.91 -5.16
CA ARG A 103 27.98 -5.84 -6.24
C ARG A 103 28.60 -7.11 -5.67
#